data_AF-A0A4Z1AGC1-F1
#
_entry.id   AF-A0A4Z1AGC1-F1
#
_cell.length_a   1.000
_cell.length_b   1.000
_cell.length_c   1.000
_cell.angle_alpha   90.00
_cell.angle_beta   90.00
_cell.angle_gamma   90.00
#
_symmetry.space_group_name_H-M   'P 1'
#
loop_
_entity.id
_entity.type
_entity.pdbx_description
1 polymer ?
#
loop_
_entity_poly.entity_id
_entity_poly.type
_entity_poly.pdbx_seq_one_letter_code
_entity_poly.pdbx_strand_id
1 'polypeptide(L)'
;MNFSETGRIDLPEYKSGARESFFIFLSIIVFSAAVFEEVRTLFVVPVLLFLFLLIGSQFKWKSLLYLNIPLFVLTFINIFPYAKNLWPGTLIFALVFYFLVFSKIRRAGLLRWWIKGEVSKQVLGLSVLFVLSASIALFLWFYLLDPDISDIKENFPKGEIPVLVAAGLGFAIINALAEEFLFRGILFEALLTARLSVFWALVFQALSFGILHLHGFPRGWVGVGLAGIYGLMTGLIRILSKGIYYPVLVHIFADITIAGIVLFFAR
;
A
#
# COMPACT_ATOMS: atom_id res chain seq x y z
N MET A 1 -8.36 22.76 -0.92
CA MET A 1 -9.31 22.12 0.02
C MET A 1 -8.91 22.50 1.44
N ASN A 2 -9.78 23.16 2.17
CA ASN A 2 -9.56 23.45 3.59
C ASN A 2 -9.94 22.17 4.36
N PHE A 3 -8.96 21.42 4.88
CA PHE A 3 -9.21 20.17 5.63
C PHE A 3 -10.01 20.37 6.94
N SER A 4 -10.32 21.62 7.30
CA SER A 4 -11.15 21.98 8.44
C SER A 4 -12.66 21.77 8.22
N GLU A 5 -13.13 21.75 6.97
CA GLU A 5 -14.57 21.65 6.65
C GLU A 5 -15.03 20.20 6.40
N THR A 6 -14.12 19.30 6.04
CA THR A 6 -14.39 17.86 6.03
C THR A 6 -14.48 17.40 7.48
N GLY A 7 -15.69 17.13 7.98
CA GLY A 7 -15.95 16.69 9.35
C GLY A 7 -14.85 15.75 9.84
N ARG A 8 -14.26 16.09 11.00
CA ARG A 8 -13.03 15.52 11.58
C ARG A 8 -12.77 14.09 11.08
N ILE A 9 -11.65 13.89 10.40
CA ILE A 9 -11.13 12.54 10.15
C ILE A 9 -11.10 11.82 11.49
N ASP A 10 -11.60 10.60 11.52
CA ASP A 10 -11.47 9.73 12.69
C ASP A 10 -10.00 9.38 12.85
N LEU A 11 -9.31 10.20 13.66
CA LEU A 11 -7.94 9.97 14.07
C LEU A 11 -7.89 8.72 14.97
N PRO A 12 -6.76 8.00 14.98
CA PRO A 12 -6.54 6.89 15.91
C PRO A 12 -6.78 7.33 17.37
N GLU A 13 -7.31 6.43 18.20
CA GLU A 13 -7.44 6.69 19.64
C GLU A 13 -6.07 6.74 20.31
N TYR A 14 -5.16 5.88 19.85
CA TYR A 14 -3.79 5.85 20.30
C TYR A 14 -2.98 7.03 19.73
N LYS A 15 -2.23 7.69 20.60
CA LYS A 15 -1.30 8.76 20.22
C LYS A 15 0.10 8.41 20.66
N SER A 16 1.02 8.41 19.71
CA SER A 16 2.43 8.13 19.95
C SER A 16 3.12 9.29 20.67
N GLY A 17 4.11 8.95 21.50
CA GLY A 17 5.07 9.93 22.03
C GLY A 17 6.11 10.31 20.98
N ALA A 18 6.87 11.38 21.19
CA ALA A 18 7.84 11.89 20.20
C ALA A 18 8.87 10.84 19.75
N ARG A 19 9.34 9.99 20.68
CA ARG A 19 10.28 8.89 20.38
C ARG A 19 9.64 7.82 19.51
N GLU A 20 8.44 7.36 19.87
CA GLU A 20 7.69 6.39 19.07
C GLU A 20 7.41 6.94 17.66
N SER A 21 6.99 8.20 17.56
CA SER A 21 6.81 8.89 16.29
C SER A 21 8.07 8.82 15.43
N PHE A 22 9.23 9.20 15.97
CA PHE A 22 10.51 9.13 15.25
C PHE A 22 10.77 7.74 14.66
N PHE A 23 10.58 6.69 15.44
CA PHE A 23 10.78 5.32 14.96
C PHE A 23 9.72 4.88 13.93
N ILE A 24 8.49 5.38 14.00
CA ILE A 24 7.47 5.13 12.96
C ILE A 24 7.94 5.68 11.62
N PHE A 25 8.42 6.92 11.58
CA PHE A 25 8.99 7.50 10.35
C PHE A 25 10.18 6.69 9.85
N LEU A 26 11.09 6.36 10.76
CA LEU A 26 12.29 5.61 10.40
C LEU A 26 11.93 4.23 9.84
N SER A 27 10.91 3.56 10.40
CA SER A 27 10.41 2.28 9.88
C SER A 27 9.92 2.41 8.44
N ILE A 28 9.20 3.49 8.11
CA ILE A 28 8.65 3.72 6.76
C ILE A 28 9.77 4.06 5.77
N ILE A 29 10.76 4.86 6.17
CA ILE A 29 11.93 5.17 5.34
C ILE A 29 12.74 3.89 5.07
N VAL A 30 13.04 3.12 6.11
CA VAL A 30 13.76 1.84 6.01
C VAL A 30 12.99 0.85 5.13
N PHE A 31 11.67 0.76 5.30
CA PHE A 31 10.82 -0.07 4.45
C PHE A 31 10.84 0.37 2.98
N SER A 32 10.78 1.67 2.71
CA SER A 32 10.81 2.19 1.34
C SER A 32 12.15 1.93 0.66
N ALA A 33 13.25 1.91 1.42
CA ALA A 33 14.58 1.54 0.92
C ALA A 33 14.70 0.06 0.52
N ALA A 34 13.74 -0.80 0.89
CA ALA A 34 13.72 -2.22 0.52
C ALA A 34 13.63 -2.47 -0.98
N VAL A 35 13.22 -1.45 -1.75
CA VAL A 35 13.10 -1.56 -3.20
C VAL A 35 14.46 -1.67 -3.89
N PHE A 36 15.52 -1.12 -3.28
CA PHE A 36 16.88 -1.15 -3.82
C PHE A 36 17.54 -2.50 -3.53
N GLU A 37 17.98 -3.19 -4.58
CA GLU A 37 18.53 -4.54 -4.50
C GLU A 37 19.80 -4.60 -3.65
N GLU A 38 20.65 -3.58 -3.73
CA GLU A 38 21.88 -3.45 -2.95
C GLU A 38 21.59 -3.40 -1.45
N VAL A 39 20.50 -2.74 -1.05
CA VAL A 39 20.08 -2.66 0.36
C VAL A 39 19.45 -3.97 0.81
N ARG A 40 18.65 -4.59 -0.06
CA ARG A 40 17.94 -5.84 0.23
C ARG A 40 18.91 -7.02 0.40
N THR A 41 19.91 -7.14 -0.47
CA THR A 41 20.91 -8.23 -0.45
C THR A 41 21.81 -8.18 0.78
N LEU A 42 21.99 -7.01 1.40
CA LEU A 42 22.73 -6.84 2.64
C LEU A 42 21.91 -7.15 3.90
N PHE A 43 20.65 -7.60 3.77
CA PHE A 43 19.74 -7.91 4.89
C PHE A 43 19.46 -6.71 5.83
N VAL A 44 19.88 -5.50 5.48
CA VAL A 44 19.85 -4.32 6.35
C VAL A 44 18.42 -3.96 6.74
N VAL A 45 17.51 -3.89 5.76
CA VAL A 45 16.10 -3.53 5.99
C VAL A 45 15.41 -4.46 6.99
N PRO A 46 15.31 -5.79 6.75
CA PRO A 46 14.59 -6.67 7.66
C PRO A 46 15.23 -6.73 9.05
N VAL A 47 16.56 -6.62 9.16
CA VAL A 47 17.24 -6.53 10.48
C VAL A 47 16.82 -5.26 11.22
N LEU A 48 16.84 -4.09 10.57
CA LEU A 48 16.44 -2.84 11.22
C LEU A 48 14.95 -2.83 11.61
N LEU A 49 14.05 -3.32 10.75
CA LEU A 49 12.62 -3.42 11.06
C LEU A 49 12.36 -4.41 12.20
N PHE A 50 13.11 -5.51 12.28
CA PHE A 50 13.06 -6.41 13.42
C PHE A 50 13.52 -5.73 14.72
N LEU A 51 14.61 -4.96 14.68
CA LEU A 51 15.06 -4.18 15.84
C LEU A 51 13.99 -3.15 16.28
N PHE A 52 13.33 -2.46 15.34
CA PHE A 52 12.25 -1.52 15.65
C PHE A 52 11.03 -2.24 16.24
N LEU A 53 10.71 -3.45 15.77
CA LEU A 53 9.70 -4.31 16.37
C LEU A 53 10.05 -4.65 17.83
N LEU A 54 11.30 -5.04 18.11
CA LEU A 54 11.77 -5.34 19.46
C LEU A 54 11.74 -4.11 20.38
N ILE A 55 12.16 -2.94 19.87
CA ILE A 55 12.05 -1.66 20.58
C ILE A 55 10.58 -1.35 20.89
N GLY A 56 9.69 -1.50 19.90
CA GLY A 56 8.25 -1.31 20.07
C GLY A 56 7.68 -2.21 21.17
N SER A 57 8.11 -3.47 21.22
CA SER A 57 7.74 -4.42 22.26
C SER A 57 8.27 -4.00 23.64
N GLN A 58 9.57 -3.72 23.75
CA GLN A 58 10.26 -3.39 25.01
C GLN A 58 9.67 -2.15 25.68
N PHE A 59 9.40 -1.10 24.89
CA PHE A 59 8.85 0.16 25.40
C PHE A 59 7.32 0.23 25.35
N LYS A 60 6.64 -0.86 24.96
CA LYS A 60 5.17 -0.95 24.83
C LYS A 60 4.59 0.11 23.89
N TRP A 61 5.36 0.52 22.87
CA TRP A 61 4.96 1.45 21.82
C TRP A 61 4.13 0.70 20.78
N LYS A 62 2.80 0.75 20.97
CA LYS A 62 1.86 -0.12 20.25
C LYS A 62 1.83 0.17 18.76
N SER A 63 1.86 1.44 18.37
CA SER A 63 1.78 1.81 16.96
C SER A 63 3.05 1.35 16.22
N LEU A 64 4.22 1.59 16.81
CA LEU A 64 5.49 1.11 16.26
C LEU A 64 5.52 -0.43 16.16
N LEU A 65 5.11 -1.12 17.23
CA LEU A 65 5.10 -2.58 17.28
C LEU A 65 4.25 -3.18 16.15
N TYR A 66 2.99 -2.75 16.04
CA TYR A 66 2.07 -3.35 15.06
C TYR A 66 2.34 -2.90 13.63
N LEU A 67 2.90 -1.71 13.42
CA LEU A 67 3.41 -1.29 12.11
C LEU A 67 4.52 -2.24 11.63
N ASN A 68 5.49 -2.54 12.49
CA ASN A 68 6.67 -3.30 12.07
C ASN A 68 6.43 -4.79 11.87
N ILE A 69 5.33 -5.39 12.36
CA ILE A 69 5.01 -6.80 12.10
C ILE A 69 4.94 -7.10 10.60
N PRO A 70 4.01 -6.50 9.81
CA PRO A 70 3.92 -6.79 8.39
C PRO A 70 5.14 -6.28 7.62
N LEU A 71 5.73 -5.14 7.99
CA LEU A 71 6.91 -4.62 7.30
C LEU A 71 8.11 -5.55 7.42
N PHE A 72 8.39 -6.06 8.62
CA PHE A 72 9.45 -7.04 8.84
C PHE A 72 9.18 -8.33 8.07
N VAL A 73 7.99 -8.93 8.21
CA VAL A 73 7.67 -10.20 7.55
C VAL A 73 7.77 -10.07 6.03
N LEU A 74 7.20 -9.01 5.46
CA LEU A 74 7.24 -8.77 4.01
C LEU A 74 8.68 -8.61 3.51
N THR A 75 9.45 -7.74 4.15
CA THR A 75 10.84 -7.48 3.73
C THR A 75 11.74 -8.69 3.94
N PHE A 76 11.51 -9.48 4.98
CA PHE A 76 12.24 -10.72 5.23
C PHE A 76 11.98 -11.77 4.15
N ILE A 77 10.73 -11.99 3.77
CA ILE A 77 10.38 -12.94 2.72
C ILE A 77 10.92 -12.49 1.36
N ASN A 78 10.85 -11.19 1.07
CA ASN A 78 11.33 -10.65 -0.19
C ASN A 78 12.87 -10.63 -0.33
N ILE A 79 13.63 -11.05 0.69
CA ILE A 79 15.07 -11.33 0.53
C ILE A 79 15.28 -12.49 -0.45
N PHE A 80 14.40 -13.48 -0.43
CA PHE A 80 14.55 -14.66 -1.25
C PHE A 80 14.25 -14.32 -2.72
N PRO A 81 15.16 -14.62 -3.68
CA PRO A 81 15.02 -14.17 -5.07
C PRO A 81 13.72 -14.57 -5.77
N TYR A 82 13.15 -15.72 -5.40
CA TYR A 82 11.91 -16.27 -5.95
C TYR A 82 10.64 -15.66 -5.33
N ALA A 83 10.75 -14.94 -4.21
CA ALA A 83 9.60 -14.32 -3.53
C ALA A 83 8.87 -13.29 -4.41
N LYS A 84 9.59 -12.63 -5.33
CA LYS A 84 8.99 -11.68 -6.29
C LYS A 84 7.94 -12.33 -7.19
N ASN A 85 8.09 -13.61 -7.53
CA ASN A 85 7.15 -14.36 -8.37
C ASN A 85 5.88 -14.75 -7.61
N LEU A 86 5.86 -14.56 -6.29
CA LEU A 86 4.72 -14.89 -5.43
C LEU A 86 3.89 -13.65 -5.09
N TRP A 87 4.14 -12.49 -5.70
CA TRP A 87 3.31 -11.29 -5.49
C TRP A 87 1.86 -11.50 -6.00
N PRO A 88 0.81 -11.05 -5.28
CA PRO A 88 0.79 -10.35 -3.98
C PRO A 88 0.80 -11.27 -2.76
N GLY A 89 0.99 -12.58 -2.95
CA GLY A 89 1.00 -13.59 -1.89
C GLY A 89 1.99 -13.32 -0.74
N THR A 90 3.17 -12.76 -1.01
CA THR A 90 4.13 -12.38 0.06
C THR A 90 3.57 -11.29 0.97
N LEU A 91 2.84 -10.33 0.41
CA LEU A 91 2.14 -9.28 1.16
C LEU A 91 0.96 -9.86 1.95
N ILE A 92 0.16 -10.74 1.35
CA ILE A 92 -0.93 -11.43 2.06
C ILE A 92 -0.38 -12.18 3.27
N PHE A 93 0.72 -12.90 3.10
CA PHE A 93 1.36 -13.63 4.19
C PHE A 93 1.83 -12.69 5.31
N ALA A 94 2.43 -11.54 4.97
CA ALA A 94 2.77 -10.53 5.96
C ALA A 94 1.55 -9.96 6.71
N LEU A 95 0.44 -9.74 6.00
CA LEU A 95 -0.82 -9.30 6.60
C LEU A 95 -1.43 -10.36 7.52
N VAL A 96 -1.31 -11.65 7.20
CA VAL A 96 -1.74 -12.73 8.11
C VAL A 96 -1.08 -12.56 9.48
N PHE A 97 0.23 -12.31 9.55
CA PHE A 97 0.93 -12.08 10.82
C PHE A 97 0.41 -10.86 11.58
N TYR A 98 0.07 -9.78 10.87
CA TYR A 98 -0.59 -8.62 11.48
C TYR A 98 -1.96 -9.00 12.07
N PHE A 99 -2.78 -9.75 11.33
CA PHE A 99 -4.11 -10.16 11.76
C PHE A 99 -4.11 -11.25 12.86
N LEU A 100 -3.03 -12.02 13.03
CA LEU A 100 -2.90 -12.95 14.17
C LEU A 100 -3.01 -12.24 15.53
N VAL A 101 -2.67 -10.94 15.59
CA VAL A 101 -2.78 -10.12 16.80
C VAL A 101 -3.92 -9.11 16.75
N PHE A 102 -4.92 -9.32 15.87
CA PHE A 102 -6.05 -8.41 15.64
C PHE A 102 -6.74 -7.93 16.92
N SER A 103 -7.02 -8.83 17.86
CA SER A 103 -7.69 -8.47 19.12
C SER A 103 -6.88 -7.51 19.99
N LYS A 104 -5.54 -7.56 19.91
CA LYS A 104 -4.64 -6.65 20.63
C LYS A 104 -4.54 -5.31 19.92
N ILE A 105 -4.51 -5.30 18.58
CA ILE A 105 -4.52 -4.08 17.76
C ILE A 105 -5.84 -3.32 17.96
N ARG A 106 -6.97 -4.04 17.94
CA ARG A 106 -8.30 -3.46 18.20
C ARG A 106 -8.36 -2.77 19.56
N ARG A 107 -7.94 -3.46 20.63
CA ARG A 107 -7.88 -2.90 21.99
C ARG A 107 -6.88 -1.75 22.13
N ALA A 108 -5.91 -1.67 21.23
CA ALA A 108 -5.00 -0.54 21.16
C ALA A 108 -5.61 0.68 20.45
N GLY A 109 -6.77 0.57 19.79
CA GLY A 109 -7.40 1.67 19.07
C GLY A 109 -6.73 2.00 17.73
N LEU A 110 -6.12 1.00 17.09
CA LEU A 110 -5.32 1.11 15.85
C LEU A 110 -6.00 0.47 14.62
N LEU A 111 -7.30 0.21 14.69
CA LEU A 111 -8.11 -0.38 13.60
C LEU A 111 -9.24 0.54 13.14
N ARG A 112 -9.13 1.86 13.34
CA ARG A 112 -10.19 2.77 12.88
C ARG A 112 -10.35 2.78 11.37
N TRP A 113 -9.29 2.44 10.65
CA TRP A 113 -9.32 2.22 9.20
C TRP A 113 -10.17 1.01 8.78
N TRP A 114 -10.40 0.00 9.66
CA TRP A 114 -11.17 -1.22 9.38
C TRP A 114 -12.69 -0.96 9.42
N ILE A 115 -13.15 0.08 8.74
CA ILE A 115 -14.58 0.37 8.60
C ILE A 115 -14.91 0.59 7.13
N LYS A 116 -16.18 0.36 6.78
CA LYS A 116 -16.69 0.57 5.42
C LYS A 116 -16.55 2.03 4.99
N GLY A 117 -16.71 2.96 5.92
CA GLY A 117 -16.71 4.38 5.64
C GLY A 117 -18.06 4.91 5.15
N GLU A 118 -18.12 6.22 4.96
CA GLU A 118 -19.28 7.01 4.58
C GLU A 118 -19.34 7.20 3.07
N VAL A 119 -20.56 7.16 2.52
CA VAL A 119 -20.83 7.39 1.10
C VAL A 119 -21.26 8.85 0.94
N SER A 120 -20.55 9.60 0.09
CA SER A 120 -20.98 10.94 -0.30
C SER A 120 -20.87 11.11 -1.82
N LYS A 121 -21.63 12.05 -2.39
CA LYS A 121 -21.53 12.39 -3.82
C LYS A 121 -20.11 12.79 -4.21
N GLN A 122 -19.41 13.46 -3.29
CA GLN A 122 -18.01 13.85 -3.47
C GLN A 122 -17.08 12.63 -3.54
N VAL A 123 -17.23 11.67 -2.62
CA VAL A 123 -16.43 10.42 -2.62
C VAL A 123 -16.67 9.65 -3.91
N LEU A 124 -17.93 9.49 -4.33
CA LEU A 124 -18.27 8.79 -5.57
C LEU A 124 -17.73 9.50 -6.82
N GLY A 125 -17.92 10.82 -6.92
CA GLY A 125 -17.43 11.62 -8.04
C GLY A 125 -15.91 11.58 -8.17
N LEU A 126 -15.19 11.73 -7.06
CA LEU A 126 -13.73 11.60 -7.05
C LEU A 126 -13.28 10.17 -7.35
N SER A 127 -13.99 9.15 -6.87
CA SER A 127 -13.68 7.74 -7.18
C SER A 127 -13.75 7.48 -8.69
N VAL A 128 -14.82 7.93 -9.36
CA VAL A 128 -14.96 7.79 -10.82
C VAL A 128 -13.87 8.55 -11.55
N LEU A 129 -13.62 9.81 -11.18
CA LEU A 129 -12.56 10.61 -11.77
C LEU A 129 -11.20 9.91 -11.62
N PHE A 130 -10.90 9.38 -10.44
CA PHE A 130 -9.63 8.74 -10.13
C PHE A 130 -9.44 7.44 -10.89
N VAL A 131 -10.47 6.62 -11.03
CA VAL A 131 -10.44 5.42 -11.88
C VAL A 131 -10.14 5.80 -13.33
N LEU A 132 -10.85 6.78 -13.89
CA LEU A 132 -10.64 7.19 -15.29
C LEU A 132 -9.24 7.77 -15.50
N SER A 133 -8.79 8.68 -14.62
CA SER A 133 -7.47 9.29 -14.70
C SER A 133 -6.35 8.27 -14.56
N ALA A 134 -6.46 7.33 -13.61
CA ALA A 134 -5.48 6.26 -13.43
C ALA A 134 -5.41 5.35 -14.65
N SER A 135 -6.57 4.90 -15.17
CA SER A 135 -6.61 4.04 -16.35
C SER A 135 -5.99 4.71 -17.57
N ILE A 136 -6.33 5.98 -17.84
CA ILE A 136 -5.73 6.75 -18.94
C ILE A 136 -4.21 6.88 -18.75
N ALA A 137 -3.76 7.24 -17.54
CA ALA A 137 -2.35 7.39 -17.25
C ALA A 137 -1.56 6.09 -17.42
N LEU A 138 -2.12 4.94 -17.02
CA LEU A 138 -1.49 3.63 -17.19
C LEU A 138 -1.37 3.25 -18.67
N PHE A 139 -2.42 3.47 -19.47
CA PHE A 139 -2.35 3.25 -20.91
C PHE A 139 -1.32 4.16 -21.59
N LEU A 140 -1.32 5.46 -21.26
CA LEU A 140 -0.34 6.40 -21.82
C LEU A 140 1.08 6.02 -21.41
N TRP A 141 1.30 5.64 -20.15
CA TRP A 141 2.60 5.17 -19.69
C TRP A 141 3.07 3.95 -20.48
N PHE A 142 2.21 2.95 -20.65
CA PHE A 142 2.53 1.73 -21.37
C PHE A 142 2.85 2.01 -22.85
N TYR A 143 2.02 2.78 -23.54
CA TYR A 143 2.19 3.04 -24.98
C TYR A 143 3.30 4.04 -25.30
N LEU A 144 3.52 5.07 -24.48
CA LEU A 144 4.49 6.11 -24.77
C LEU A 144 5.91 5.75 -24.33
N LEU A 145 6.05 4.92 -23.29
CA LEU A 145 7.36 4.57 -22.73
C LEU A 145 7.81 3.15 -23.06
N ASP A 146 6.94 2.33 -23.65
CA ASP A 146 7.20 0.94 -24.07
C ASP A 146 8.03 0.14 -23.04
N PRO A 147 7.56 0.07 -21.78
CA PRO A 147 8.33 -0.57 -20.72
C PRO A 147 8.39 -2.08 -20.98
N ASP A 148 9.57 -2.67 -20.83
CA ASP A 148 9.68 -4.13 -20.75
C ASP A 148 8.89 -4.62 -19.53
N ILE A 149 7.90 -5.48 -19.74
CA ILE A 149 7.04 -6.11 -18.73
C ILE A 149 6.96 -7.63 -18.93
N SER A 150 7.93 -8.21 -19.64
CA SER A 150 8.02 -9.64 -19.93
C SER A 150 7.97 -10.49 -18.66
N ASP A 151 8.67 -10.08 -17.61
CA ASP A 151 8.70 -10.73 -16.29
C ASP A 151 7.32 -10.81 -15.61
N ILE A 152 6.47 -9.79 -15.78
CA ILE A 152 5.11 -9.81 -15.25
C ILE A 152 4.25 -10.75 -16.09
N LYS A 153 4.34 -10.64 -17.41
CA LYS A 153 3.57 -11.47 -18.35
C LYS A 153 3.87 -12.96 -18.19
N GLU A 154 5.13 -13.32 -17.95
CA GLU A 154 5.55 -14.71 -17.71
C GLU A 154 4.94 -15.31 -16.43
N ASN A 155 4.63 -14.49 -15.44
CA ASN A 155 4.00 -14.91 -14.19
C ASN A 155 2.47 -15.04 -14.29
N PHE A 156 1.84 -14.53 -15.36
CA PHE A 156 0.40 -14.72 -15.57
C PHE A 156 0.09 -16.16 -15.98
N PRO A 157 -1.04 -16.73 -15.52
CA PRO A 157 -1.43 -18.07 -15.93
C PRO A 157 -1.64 -18.11 -17.44
N LYS A 158 -1.25 -19.23 -18.06
CA LYS A 158 -1.52 -19.51 -19.47
C LYS A 158 -2.83 -20.27 -19.59
N GLY A 159 -3.68 -19.89 -20.54
CA GLY A 159 -4.96 -20.57 -20.72
C GLY A 159 -5.90 -19.85 -21.67
N GLU A 160 -7.13 -20.34 -21.72
CA GLU A 160 -8.21 -19.73 -22.50
C GLU A 160 -8.65 -18.38 -21.91
N ILE A 161 -9.29 -17.55 -22.73
CA ILE A 161 -9.75 -16.21 -22.35
C ILE A 161 -10.53 -16.19 -21.01
N PRO A 162 -11.48 -17.11 -20.74
CA PRO A 162 -12.20 -17.10 -19.45
C PRO A 162 -11.28 -17.29 -18.24
N VAL A 163 -10.24 -18.13 -18.37
CA VAL A 163 -9.25 -18.37 -17.30
C VAL A 163 -8.41 -17.12 -17.08
N LEU A 164 -7.97 -16.47 -18.16
CA LEU A 164 -7.19 -15.23 -18.09
C LEU A 164 -7.99 -14.09 -17.45
N VAL A 165 -9.26 -13.94 -17.83
CA VAL A 165 -10.17 -12.94 -17.24
C VAL A 165 -10.39 -13.23 -15.75
N ALA A 166 -10.66 -14.48 -15.39
CA ALA A 166 -10.83 -14.86 -13.98
C ALA A 166 -9.57 -14.61 -13.15
N ALA A 167 -8.39 -14.94 -13.70
CA ALA A 167 -7.11 -14.70 -13.06
C ALA A 167 -6.82 -13.20 -12.89
N GLY A 168 -7.06 -12.38 -13.93
CA GLY A 168 -6.89 -10.93 -13.88
C GLY A 168 -7.79 -10.26 -12.84
N LEU A 169 -9.08 -10.66 -12.78
CA LEU A 169 -10.01 -10.17 -11.77
C LEU A 169 -9.62 -10.62 -10.35
N GLY A 170 -9.23 -11.89 -10.20
CA GLY A 170 -8.76 -12.43 -8.92
C GLY A 170 -7.52 -11.70 -8.40
N PHE A 171 -6.52 -11.50 -9.26
CA PHE A 171 -5.33 -10.71 -8.96
C PHE A 171 -5.72 -9.29 -8.56
N ALA A 172 -6.54 -8.59 -9.34
CA ALA A 172 -6.92 -7.22 -9.07
C ALA A 172 -7.63 -7.04 -7.72
N ILE A 173 -8.51 -7.97 -7.35
CA ILE A 173 -9.21 -7.93 -6.06
C ILE A 173 -8.23 -8.15 -4.90
N ILE A 174 -7.40 -9.19 -5.01
CA ILE A 174 -6.50 -9.61 -3.94
C ILE A 174 -5.38 -8.59 -3.74
N ASN A 175 -4.79 -8.10 -4.84
CA ASN A 175 -3.72 -7.10 -4.82
C ASN A 175 -4.20 -5.78 -4.21
N ALA A 176 -5.31 -5.23 -4.73
CA ALA A 176 -5.94 -4.02 -4.19
C ALA A 176 -6.24 -4.13 -2.69
N LEU A 177 -6.82 -5.25 -2.22
CA LEU A 177 -7.07 -5.46 -0.80
C LEU A 177 -5.79 -5.43 0.01
N ALA A 178 -4.78 -6.19 -0.42
CA ALA A 178 -3.53 -6.34 0.31
C ALA A 178 -2.76 -5.02 0.39
N GLU A 179 -2.62 -4.32 -0.74
CA GLU A 179 -1.93 -3.04 -0.80
C GLU A 179 -2.66 -1.96 0.00
N GLU A 180 -3.97 -1.79 -0.18
CA GLU A 180 -4.71 -0.77 0.57
C GLU A 180 -4.68 -1.05 2.08
N PHE A 181 -4.74 -2.31 2.52
CA PHE A 181 -4.61 -2.65 3.93
C PHE A 181 -3.25 -2.26 4.49
N LEU A 182 -2.16 -2.51 3.77
CA LEU A 182 -0.84 -2.11 4.22
C LEU A 182 -0.69 -0.59 4.23
N PHE A 183 -1.02 0.09 3.12
CA PHE A 183 -0.68 1.50 2.95
C PHE A 183 -1.70 2.45 3.56
N ARG A 184 -2.99 2.28 3.28
CA ARG A 184 -4.09 3.18 3.71
C ARG A 184 -4.67 2.75 5.07
N GLY A 185 -4.53 1.46 5.38
CA GLY A 185 -4.80 0.92 6.70
C GLY A 185 -3.61 1.15 7.64
N ILE A 186 -2.64 0.26 7.61
CA ILE A 186 -1.62 0.12 8.67
C ILE A 186 -0.63 1.29 8.69
N LEU A 187 0.00 1.59 7.56
CA LEU A 187 1.05 2.60 7.45
C LEU A 187 0.48 4.01 7.68
N PHE A 188 -0.64 4.33 7.02
CA PHE A 188 -1.29 5.62 7.20
C PHE A 188 -1.84 5.81 8.62
N GLU A 189 -2.48 4.79 9.22
CA GLU A 189 -2.91 4.85 10.62
C GLU A 189 -1.72 5.12 11.56
N ALA A 190 -0.60 4.41 11.38
CA ALA A 190 0.60 4.62 12.19
C ALA A 190 1.15 6.06 12.05
N LEU A 191 1.19 6.62 10.85
CA LEU A 191 1.57 8.02 10.63
C LEU A 191 0.62 9.01 11.34
N LEU A 192 -0.69 8.73 11.36
CA LEU A 192 -1.65 9.56 12.10
C LEU A 192 -1.43 9.48 13.61
N THR A 193 -1.00 8.33 14.16
CA THR A 193 -0.61 8.25 15.58
C THR A 193 0.63 9.07 15.90
N ALA A 194 1.52 9.28 14.91
CA ALA A 194 2.82 9.91 15.07
C ALA A 194 2.78 11.44 15.27
N ARG A 195 1.60 12.01 15.53
CA ARG A 195 1.33 13.46 15.67
C ARG A 195 1.63 14.29 14.42
N LEU A 196 1.69 13.64 13.26
CA LEU A 196 1.70 14.35 11.98
C LEU A 196 0.36 15.03 11.73
N SER A 197 0.42 16.13 10.99
CA SER A 197 -0.79 16.59 10.30
C SER A 197 -1.22 15.54 9.27
N VAL A 198 -2.53 15.47 9.03
CA VAL A 198 -3.12 14.56 8.03
C VAL A 198 -2.46 14.73 6.67
N PHE A 199 -2.14 15.97 6.29
CA PHE A 199 -1.45 16.29 5.04
C PHE A 199 -0.11 15.55 4.93
N TRP A 200 0.74 15.63 5.96
CA TRP A 200 2.04 14.95 5.92
C TRP A 200 1.92 13.44 5.99
N ALA A 201 0.97 12.92 6.77
CA ALA A 201 0.70 11.49 6.79
C ALA A 201 0.23 10.97 5.42
N LEU A 202 -0.60 11.75 4.70
CA LEU A 202 -1.03 11.47 3.33
C LEU A 202 0.14 11.48 2.34
N VAL A 203 1.04 12.46 2.46
CA VAL A 203 2.23 12.58 1.59
C VAL A 203 3.20 11.43 1.84
N PHE A 204 3.56 11.13 3.09
CA PHE A 204 4.55 10.09 3.40
C PHE A 204 4.08 8.69 2.99
N GLN A 205 2.80 8.35 3.22
CA GLN A 205 2.28 7.07 2.76
C GLN A 205 2.30 6.95 1.23
N ALA A 206 1.98 8.04 0.51
CA ALA A 206 1.96 8.06 -0.94
C ALA A 206 3.37 7.96 -1.53
N LEU A 207 4.34 8.63 -0.93
CA LEU A 207 5.75 8.53 -1.33
C LEU A 207 6.28 7.11 -1.12
N SER A 208 5.98 6.49 0.03
CA SER A 208 6.38 5.10 0.29
C SER A 208 5.75 4.14 -0.72
N PHE A 209 4.45 4.31 -1.00
CA PHE A 209 3.74 3.55 -2.04
C PHE A 209 4.41 3.69 -3.41
N GLY A 210 4.67 4.92 -3.86
CA GLY A 210 5.32 5.18 -5.13
C GLY A 210 6.72 4.59 -5.23
N ILE A 211 7.57 4.78 -4.21
CA ILE A 211 8.96 4.26 -4.22
C ILE A 211 8.98 2.74 -4.36
N LEU A 212 8.07 2.03 -3.69
CA LEU A 212 7.99 0.57 -3.75
C LEU A 212 7.52 0.04 -5.12
N HIS A 213 7.04 0.91 -6.00
CA HIS A 213 6.70 0.59 -7.38
C HIS A 213 7.87 0.77 -8.37
N LEU A 214 9.08 1.13 -7.91
CA LEU A 214 10.23 1.33 -8.81
C LEU A 214 10.48 0.14 -9.75
N HIS A 215 10.27 -1.08 -9.27
CA HIS A 215 10.34 -2.32 -10.06
C HIS A 215 8.98 -3.01 -10.25
N GLY A 216 7.88 -2.34 -9.89
CA GLY A 216 6.51 -2.84 -9.94
C GLY A 216 5.77 -2.46 -11.21
N PHE A 217 4.46 -2.21 -11.11
CA PHE A 217 3.65 -1.70 -12.23
C PHE A 217 2.85 -0.48 -11.77
N PRO A 218 3.02 0.71 -12.38
CA PRO A 218 4.01 1.05 -13.40
C PRO A 218 5.45 1.09 -12.85
N ARG A 219 6.44 0.67 -13.64
CA ARG A 219 7.88 0.63 -13.26
C ARG A 219 8.66 1.90 -13.63
N GLY A 220 9.86 2.00 -13.05
CA GLY A 220 10.82 3.08 -13.26
C GLY A 220 10.41 4.35 -12.51
N TRP A 221 11.22 5.41 -12.64
CA TRP A 221 10.98 6.68 -11.93
C TRP A 221 9.67 7.38 -12.33
N VAL A 222 9.26 7.24 -13.59
CA VAL A 222 7.92 7.70 -14.02
C VAL A 222 6.84 6.88 -13.31
N GLY A 223 7.02 5.57 -13.21
CA GLY A 223 6.13 4.68 -12.46
C GLY A 223 6.04 5.05 -10.99
N VAL A 224 7.16 5.36 -10.33
CA VAL A 224 7.20 5.89 -8.95
C VAL A 224 6.34 7.14 -8.81
N GLY A 225 6.44 8.07 -9.76
CA GLY A 225 5.63 9.29 -9.77
C GLY A 225 4.13 9.00 -9.94
N LEU A 226 3.78 8.15 -10.92
CA LEU A 226 2.39 7.76 -11.18
C LEU A 226 1.75 7.01 -10.01
N ALA A 227 2.45 6.01 -9.46
CA ALA A 227 2.02 5.27 -8.29
C ALA A 227 1.94 6.19 -7.06
N GLY A 228 2.88 7.12 -6.87
CA GLY A 228 2.81 8.11 -5.80
C GLY A 228 1.58 9.02 -5.89
N ILE A 229 1.26 9.52 -7.09
CA ILE A 229 0.02 10.29 -7.34
C ILE A 229 -1.21 9.43 -7.05
N TYR A 230 -1.19 8.18 -7.49
CA TYR A 230 -2.27 7.23 -7.20
C TYR A 230 -2.46 6.97 -5.70
N GLY A 231 -1.36 6.86 -4.96
CA GLY A 231 -1.33 6.76 -3.51
C GLY A 231 -1.92 8.00 -2.82
N LEU A 232 -1.70 9.21 -3.36
CA LEU A 232 -2.36 10.43 -2.88
C LEU A 232 -3.87 10.40 -3.13
N MET A 233 -4.28 9.96 -4.33
CA MET A 233 -5.69 9.89 -4.73
C MET A 233 -6.49 8.95 -3.83
N THR A 234 -6.02 7.71 -3.68
CA THR A 234 -6.64 6.69 -2.82
C THR A 234 -6.54 7.03 -1.32
N GLY A 235 -5.44 7.63 -0.87
CA GLY A 235 -5.32 8.18 0.49
C GLY A 235 -6.32 9.31 0.76
N LEU A 236 -6.58 10.18 -0.22
CA LEU A 236 -7.63 11.20 -0.13
C LEU A 236 -9.03 10.57 -0.06
N ILE A 237 -9.30 9.53 -0.85
CA ILE A 237 -10.56 8.78 -0.74
C ILE A 237 -10.70 8.16 0.66
N ARG A 238 -9.63 7.62 1.26
CA ARG A 238 -9.66 7.10 2.65
C ARG A 238 -10.01 8.20 3.64
N ILE A 239 -9.44 9.39 3.48
CA ILE A 239 -9.73 10.56 4.31
C ILE A 239 -11.21 10.94 4.22
N LEU A 240 -11.72 11.12 2.99
CA LEU A 240 -13.06 11.63 2.74
C LEU A 240 -14.15 10.62 3.09
N SER A 241 -13.92 9.34 2.83
CA SER A 241 -14.84 8.27 3.19
C SER A 241 -14.67 7.79 4.63
N LYS A 242 -13.61 8.20 5.34
CA LYS A 242 -13.26 7.72 6.68
C LYS A 242 -13.13 6.19 6.79
N GLY A 243 -12.96 5.47 5.68
CA GLY A 243 -12.90 4.00 5.67
C GLY A 243 -12.05 3.45 4.54
N ILE A 244 -11.86 2.13 4.55
CA ILE A 244 -10.95 1.44 3.61
C ILE A 244 -11.66 0.88 2.37
N TYR A 245 -12.99 0.74 2.40
CA TYR A 245 -13.74 0.12 1.32
C TYR A 245 -13.63 0.87 -0.02
N TYR A 246 -13.77 2.20 0.00
CA TYR A 246 -13.72 3.00 -1.24
C TYR A 246 -12.34 3.07 -1.88
N PRO A 247 -11.24 3.26 -1.13
CA PRO A 247 -9.89 3.12 -1.66
C PRO A 247 -9.66 1.76 -2.33
N VAL A 248 -10.07 0.66 -1.68
CA VAL A 248 -9.99 -0.71 -2.24
C VAL A 248 -10.77 -0.79 -3.55
N LEU A 249 -12.01 -0.32 -3.56
CA LEU A 249 -12.84 -0.39 -4.77
C LEU A 249 -12.20 0.37 -5.93
N VAL A 250 -11.66 1.57 -5.69
CA VAL A 250 -10.95 2.36 -6.71
C VAL A 250 -9.68 1.65 -7.18
N HIS A 251 -8.96 0.98 -6.29
CA HIS A 251 -7.76 0.19 -6.60
C HIS A 251 -8.05 -1.02 -7.47
N ILE A 252 -9.14 -1.75 -7.20
CA ILE A 252 -9.56 -2.88 -8.04
C ILE A 252 -9.68 -2.46 -9.52
N PHE A 253 -10.25 -1.29 -9.82
CA PHE A 253 -10.37 -0.83 -11.21
C PHE A 253 -9.04 -0.44 -11.85
N ALA A 254 -8.10 0.12 -11.09
CA ALA A 254 -6.75 0.36 -11.60
C ALA A 254 -6.06 -0.97 -11.95
N ASP A 255 -6.16 -1.97 -11.07
CA ASP A 255 -5.56 -3.29 -11.29
C ASP A 255 -6.24 -4.07 -12.42
N ILE A 256 -7.55 -3.89 -12.64
CA ILE A 256 -8.24 -4.41 -13.82
C ILE A 256 -7.65 -3.81 -15.11
N THR A 257 -7.34 -2.51 -15.11
CA THR A 257 -6.66 -1.88 -16.26
C THR A 257 -5.27 -2.47 -16.46
N ILE A 258 -4.50 -2.67 -15.38
CA ILE A 258 -3.19 -3.32 -15.44
C ILE A 258 -3.30 -4.72 -16.02
N ALA A 259 -4.21 -5.54 -15.50
CA ALA A 259 -4.47 -6.89 -16.01
C ALA A 259 -4.87 -6.87 -17.49
N GLY A 260 -5.70 -5.90 -17.90
CA GLY A 260 -6.06 -5.69 -19.30
C GLY A 260 -4.85 -5.40 -20.18
N ILE A 261 -3.97 -4.48 -19.76
CA ILE A 261 -2.72 -4.16 -20.45
C ILE A 261 -1.85 -5.42 -20.61
N VAL A 262 -1.59 -6.13 -19.51
CA VAL A 262 -0.70 -7.31 -19.50
C VAL A 262 -1.27 -8.45 -20.35
N LEU A 263 -2.57 -8.72 -20.26
CA LEU A 263 -3.19 -9.86 -20.94
C LEU A 263 -3.41 -9.65 -22.44
N PHE A 264 -3.73 -8.41 -22.85
CA PHE A 264 -4.23 -8.16 -24.21
C PHE A 264 -3.35 -7.20 -25.04
N PHE A 265 -2.47 -6.43 -24.42
CA PHE A 265 -1.67 -5.41 -25.11
C PHE A 265 -0.17 -5.61 -25.03
N ALA A 266 0.32 -6.30 -23.99
CA ALA A 266 1.72 -6.71 -23.88
C ALA A 266 2.06 -7.74 -24.96
N ARG A 267 3.03 -7.42 -25.83
CA ARG A 267 3.50 -8.35 -26.88
C ARG A 267 4.44 -9.41 -26.35
#